data_AF-A0A517PFX0-F1
#
_entry.id   AF-A0A517PFX0-F1
#
_cell.length_a   1.000
_cell.length_b   1.000
_cell.length_c   1.000
_cell.angle_alpha   90.00
_cell.angle_beta   90.00
_cell.angle_gamma   90.00
#
_symmetry.space_group_name_H-M   'P 1'
#
loop_
_entity.id
_entity.type
_entity.pdbx_description
1 polymer ?
#
loop_
_entity_poly.entity_id
_entity_poly.type
_entity_poly.pdbx_seq_one_letter_code
_entity_poly.pdbx_strand_id
1 'polypeptide(L)' 'MNDDQTENRDALNTGQWSVWRQGDDGNRFVMAEGLSEAAARQMVAEFEARGHKQLYQASRMR' A
#
# COMPACT_ATOMS: atom_id res chain seq x y z
N MET A 1 20.71 -11.57 -20.18
CA MET A 1 20.39 -10.35 -19.42
C MET A 1 19.54 -10.80 -18.25
N ASN A 2 19.98 -10.49 -17.03
CA ASN A 2 19.41 -11.06 -15.80
C ASN A 2 18.24 -10.18 -15.33
N ASP A 3 17.07 -10.41 -15.92
CA ASP A 3 15.81 -9.77 -15.53
C ASP A 3 14.99 -10.74 -14.66
N ASP A 4 15.58 -11.25 -13.56
CA ASP A 4 14.95 -12.25 -12.69
C ASP A 4 15.34 -12.04 -11.21
N GLN A 5 15.35 -10.79 -10.74
CA GLN A 5 15.65 -10.46 -9.33
C GLN A 5 14.60 -9.52 -8.72
N THR A 6 13.63 -9.05 -9.49
CA THR A 6 12.63 -8.06 -9.03
C THR A 6 11.46 -8.72 -8.31
N GLU A 7 10.94 -9.86 -8.80
CA GLU A 7 9.75 -10.50 -8.21
C GLU A 7 9.96 -11.08 -6.79
N ASN A 8 11.20 -11.44 -6.42
CA ASN A 8 11.44 -12.14 -5.16
C ASN A 8 11.47 -11.21 -3.93
N ARG A 9 11.89 -9.94 -4.08
CA ARG A 9 11.94 -8.97 -2.96
C ARG A 9 10.55 -8.53 -2.51
N ASP A 10 9.63 -8.34 -3.44
CA ASP A 10 8.23 -7.99 -3.16
C ASP A 10 7.46 -9.16 -2.53
N ALA A 11 7.77 -10.39 -2.94
CA ALA A 11 7.21 -11.61 -2.38
C ALA A 11 7.72 -11.90 -0.95
N LEU A 12 8.96 -11.56 -0.61
CA LEU A 12 9.48 -11.72 0.77
C LEU A 12 9.01 -10.62 1.73
N ASN A 13 8.41 -9.54 1.20
CA ASN A 13 7.77 -8.48 1.99
C ASN A 13 6.24 -8.66 2.12
N THR A 14 5.69 -9.79 1.66
CA THR A 14 4.27 -10.14 1.82
C THR A 14 3.93 -10.20 3.30
N GLY A 15 3.21 -9.20 3.81
CA GLY A 15 2.78 -9.20 5.21
C GLY A 15 3.27 -8.03 6.06
N GLN A 16 4.17 -7.20 5.54
CA GLN A 16 4.71 -6.06 6.29
C GLN A 16 4.08 -4.73 5.91
N TRP A 17 3.17 -4.69 4.93
CA TRP A 17 2.56 -3.44 4.48
C TRP A 17 1.07 -3.37 4.81
N SER A 18 0.63 -2.17 5.14
CA SER A 18 -0.76 -1.83 5.41
C SER A 18 -1.11 -0.54 4.71
N VAL A 19 -2.32 -0.47 4.18
CA VAL A 19 -2.88 0.73 3.56
C VAL A 19 -3.75 1.45 4.58
N TRP A 20 -3.45 2.72 4.76
CA TRP A 20 -4.16 3.60 5.67
C TRP A 20 -4.87 4.66 4.84
N ARG A 21 -6.09 5.01 5.24
CA ARG A 21 -6.74 6.24 4.78
C ARG A 21 -6.73 7.26 5.90
N GLN A 22 -6.44 8.52 5.57
CA GLN A 22 -6.68 9.65 6.45
C GLN A 22 -7.98 10.34 6.01
N GLY A 23 -8.94 10.42 6.92
CA GLY A 23 -10.13 11.24 6.74
C GLY A 23 -9.82 12.73 6.88
N ASP A 24 -10.74 13.57 6.41
CA ASP A 24 -10.63 15.03 6.51
C ASP A 24 -10.55 15.51 7.97
N ASP A 25 -11.15 14.75 8.89
CA ASP A 25 -11.08 14.96 10.35
C ASP A 25 -9.71 14.64 10.96
N GLY A 26 -8.73 14.23 10.14
CA GLY A 26 -7.38 13.82 10.56
C GLY A 26 -7.28 12.38 11.07
N ASN A 27 -8.40 11.66 11.20
CA ASN A 27 -8.41 10.30 11.71
C ASN A 27 -7.90 9.29 10.67
N ARG A 28 -7.00 8.40 11.09
CA ARG A 28 -6.43 7.35 10.24
C ARG A 28 -7.15 6.03 10.46
N PHE A 29 -7.53 5.37 9.37
CA PHE A 29 -8.17 4.06 9.39
C PHE A 29 -7.36 3.07 8.54
N VAL A 30 -7.10 1.88 9.06
CA VAL A 30 -6.56 0.76 8.29
C VAL A 30 -7.62 0.32 7.30
N MET A 31 -7.28 0.33 6.01
CA MET A 31 -8.12 -0.21 4.94
C MET A 31 -7.76 -1.67 4.64
N ALA A 32 -6.48 -1.99 4.69
CA ALA A 32 -5.96 -3.34 4.49
C ALA A 32 -4.61 -3.49 5.20
N GLU A 33 -4.31 -4.69 5.67
CA GLU A 33 -3.07 -5.05 6.34
C GLU A 33 -2.56 -6.40 5.83
N GLY A 34 -1.30 -6.72 6.10
CA GLY A 34 -0.70 -7.97 5.65
C GLY A 34 -0.42 -8.01 4.15
N LEU A 35 -0.30 -6.84 3.49
CA LEU A 35 -0.03 -6.73 2.07
C LEU A 35 1.48 -6.75 1.78
N SER A 36 1.82 -7.03 0.53
CA SER A 36 3.12 -6.66 -0.03
C SER A 36 3.15 -5.17 -0.36
N GLU A 37 4.36 -4.63 -0.46
CA GLU A 37 4.57 -3.24 -0.87
C GLU A 37 3.86 -2.90 -2.18
N ALA A 38 4.05 -3.71 -3.22
CA ALA A 38 3.43 -3.52 -4.53
C ALA A 38 1.89 -3.52 -4.45
N ALA A 39 1.31 -4.46 -3.72
CA ALA A 39 -0.14 -4.55 -3.53
C ALA A 39 -0.70 -3.34 -2.76
N ALA A 40 -0.01 -2.91 -1.70
CA ALA A 40 -0.39 -1.73 -0.92
C ALA A 40 -0.33 -0.45 -1.76
N ARG A 41 0.72 -0.27 -2.57
CA ARG A 41 0.87 0.88 -3.48
C ARG A 41 -0.15 0.85 -4.61
N GLN A 42 -0.45 -0.32 -5.17
CA GLN A 42 -1.47 -0.45 -6.21
C GLN A 42 -2.84 -0.02 -5.68
N MET A 43 -3.22 -0.48 -4.47
CA MET A 43 -4.47 -0.04 -3.84
C MET A 43 -4.51 1.47 -3.64
N VAL A 44 -3.43 2.08 -3.14
CA VAL A 44 -3.34 3.55 -2.98
C VAL A 44 -3.57 4.24 -4.32
N ALA A 45 -2.89 3.81 -5.38
CA ALA A 45 -3.04 4.39 -6.72
C ALA A 45 -4.46 4.22 -7.28
N GLU A 46 -5.10 3.05 -7.06
CA GLU A 46 -6.50 2.82 -7.44
C GLU A 46 -7.47 3.72 -6.67
N PHE A 47 -7.21 3.96 -5.39
CA PHE A 47 -8.02 4.87 -4.57
C PHE A 47 -7.82 6.34 -4.97
N GLU A 48 -6.60 6.76 -5.28
CA GLU A 48 -6.31 8.10 -5.80
C GLU A 48 -6.92 8.33 -7.19
N ALA A 49 -6.88 7.32 -8.06
CA ALA A 49 -7.46 7.37 -9.41
C ALA A 49 -8.99 7.53 -9.40
N ARG A 50 -9.67 7.10 -8.32
CA ARG A 50 -11.13 7.29 -8.15
C ARG A 50 -11.52 8.75 -7.88
N GLY A 51 -10.57 9.67 -7.70
CA GLY A 51 -10.84 11.11 -7.59
C GLY A 51 -11.40 11.56 -6.24
N HIS A 52 -11.26 10.72 -5.20
CA HIS A 52 -11.66 11.10 -3.84
C HIS A 52 -10.58 11.99 -3.22
N LYS A 53 -10.97 13.09 -2.55
CA LYS A 53 -10.08 13.98 -1.77
C LYS A 53 -9.56 13.33 -0.47
N GLN A 54 -9.46 12.01 -0.44
CA GLN A 54 -9.00 11.27 0.72
C GLN A 54 -7.53 10.92 0.51
N LEU A 55 -6.75 11.07 1.57
CA LEU A 55 -5.33 10.76 1.52
C LEU A 55 -5.15 9.28 1.85
N TYR A 56 -4.67 8.50 0.90
CA TYR A 56 -4.33 7.09 1.08
C TYR A 56 -2.80 6.95 1.17
N GLN A 57 -2.33 6.13 2.09
CA GLN A 57 -0.89 5.94 2.31
C GLN A 57 -0.59 4.48 2.62
N ALA A 58 0.38 3.92 1.90
CA ALA A 58 0.98 2.63 2.22
C ALA A 58 2.04 2.84 3.30
N SER A 59 1.93 2.13 4.40
CA SER A 59 2.89 2.17 5.51
C SER A 59 3.34 0.76 5.85
N ARG A 60 4.62 0.63 6.22
CA ARG A 60 5.20 -0.63 6.64
C ARG A 60 5.00 -0.84 8.14
N MET A 61 4.39 -1.95 8.55
CA MET A 61 4.44 -2.45 9.92
C MET A 61 5.90 -2.82 10.24
N ARG A 62 6.49 -2.13 11.21
CA ARG A 62 7.83 -2.41 11.73
C ARG A 62 7.77 -3.38 12.90
#